data_AF-A0A388KD72-F1
#
_entry.id   AF-A0A388KD72-F1
#
_cell.length_a   1.000
_cell.length_b   1.000
_cell.length_c   1.000
_cell.angle_alpha   90.00
_cell.angle_beta   90.00
_cell.angle_gamma   90.00
#
_symmetry.space_group_name_H-M   'P 1'
#
loop_
_entity.id
_entity.type
_entity.pdbx_description
1 polymer ?
#
loop_
_entity_poly.entity_id
_entity_poly.type
_entity_poly.pdbx_seq_one_letter_code
_entity_poly.pdbx_strand_id
1 'polypeptide(L)'
;MASKTPRDSVLGWDASLNGLLTAMARLTSTFLVLGLLLCLAMPLPASAFPTEVSEAERNAIRMKFESEVQTVGSQVSGGPAAPSVPISRSWVRLPKCDSTVATDGGGNFRTIQAAIDAVPRGRGQTRWVICVSKGTYKEKVKVPITASYVSLWGAPLDATQVTIQWGDTAATPVPGGTPGQKLGSYDSYTFAIEAEHFSALYITFQNTAARPKDGDPNGQAVAVRTSNNYQAFYKCQFRGHQDTLFAHQGLQYYRDCYLRGSVDFIFGNATALFQNCDVYADVIDKGFLTAQARATAAENTGFVFRGGSVTGTGLVYLGRAWGLAAKVVFLEVYLGPVVKPEGWDRWGKPTNAIFYGEYSCSGPGSARAGRVGWAFQLTAAQARPFLSPNFIQASTWLPTSGLPAQAVPY
;
A
#
# COMPACT_ATOMS: atom_id res chain seq x y z
N MET A 1 -47.98 65.71 2.99
CA MET A 1 -49.06 64.71 2.84
C MET A 1 -48.64 63.49 3.65
N ALA A 2 -48.95 63.40 4.95
CA ALA A 2 -50.20 62.85 5.48
C ALA A 2 -50.54 61.52 4.77
N SER A 3 -50.68 60.35 5.38
CA SER A 3 -51.04 59.91 6.75
C SER A 3 -51.05 58.36 6.67
N LYS A 4 -50.87 57.50 7.68
CA LYS A 4 -51.50 57.35 9.00
C LYS A 4 -50.71 56.27 9.77
N THR A 5 -50.34 56.56 11.02
CA THR A 5 -50.31 55.62 12.15
C THR A 5 -51.76 55.47 12.70
N PRO A 6 -52.14 54.66 13.73
CA PRO A 6 -51.29 54.16 14.83
C PRO A 6 -51.77 52.87 15.58
N ARG A 7 -51.12 52.61 16.75
CA ARG A 7 -51.63 51.93 17.98
C ARG A 7 -51.68 50.39 17.96
N ASP A 8 -51.36 49.66 19.02
CA ASP A 8 -51.05 49.95 20.44
C ASP A 8 -50.39 48.69 21.04
N SER A 9 -49.32 48.82 21.84
CA SER A 9 -49.27 48.53 23.29
C SER A 9 -49.29 47.02 23.65
N VAL A 10 -48.54 46.45 24.61
CA VAL A 10 -48.13 46.95 25.92
C VAL A 10 -47.23 45.88 26.60
N LEU A 11 -46.25 46.35 27.39
CA LEU A 11 -45.63 45.78 28.63
C LEU A 11 -45.14 44.31 28.61
N GLY A 12 -43.87 44.00 28.89
CA GLY A 12 -43.11 44.40 30.09
C GLY A 12 -42.99 43.20 31.03
N TRP A 13 -41.96 43.17 31.88
CA TRP A 13 -41.53 42.11 32.83
C TRP A 13 -40.58 41.04 32.23
N ASP A 14 -39.44 40.70 32.82
CA ASP A 14 -38.63 41.33 33.85
C ASP A 14 -37.25 40.63 33.87
N ALA A 15 -36.25 41.34 34.35
CA ALA A 15 -34.86 40.94 34.44
C ALA A 15 -34.63 39.72 35.35
N SER A 16 -34.57 38.51 34.77
CA SER A 16 -34.12 37.32 35.53
C SER A 16 -33.27 36.29 34.76
N LEU A 17 -33.03 36.45 33.46
CA LEU A 17 -32.30 35.44 32.67
C LEU A 17 -30.81 35.72 32.46
N ASN A 18 -30.35 36.98 32.57
CA ASN A 18 -28.93 37.30 32.38
C ASN A 18 -28.06 37.14 33.65
N GLY A 19 -28.69 37.00 34.83
CA GLY A 19 -27.99 36.67 36.07
C GLY A 19 -27.66 35.18 36.25
N LEU A 20 -28.48 34.29 35.66
CA LEU A 20 -28.33 32.84 35.81
C LEU A 20 -27.30 32.21 34.85
N LEU A 21 -27.09 32.80 33.68
CA LEU A 21 -26.09 32.32 32.71
C LEU A 21 -24.65 32.69 33.09
N THR A 22 -24.47 33.76 33.88
CA THR A 22 -23.14 34.19 34.36
C THR A 22 -22.70 33.44 35.63
N ALA A 23 -23.65 32.83 36.36
CA ALA A 23 -23.38 31.99 37.53
C ALA A 23 -23.06 30.53 37.16
N MET A 24 -23.56 30.01 36.03
CA MET A 24 -23.24 28.65 35.56
C MET A 24 -21.87 28.53 34.88
N ALA A 25 -21.28 29.63 34.41
CA ALA A 25 -19.91 29.64 33.86
C ALA A 25 -18.80 29.75 34.92
N ARG A 26 -19.15 29.95 36.20
CA ARG A 26 -18.19 30.05 37.32
C ARG A 26 -18.23 28.86 38.29
N LEU A 27 -18.99 27.80 37.97
CA LEU A 27 -19.13 26.59 38.79
C LEU A 27 -18.52 25.32 38.18
N THR A 28 -17.91 25.40 36.99
CA THR A 28 -17.18 24.26 36.39
C THR A 28 -15.66 24.42 36.41
N SER A 29 -15.13 25.50 37.00
CA SER A 29 -13.68 25.80 37.05
C SER A 29 -13.04 25.63 38.44
N THR A 30 -13.79 25.14 39.44
CA THR A 30 -13.29 24.97 40.83
C THR A 30 -13.39 23.54 41.38
N PHE A 31 -13.63 22.54 40.53
CA PHE A 31 -13.50 21.11 40.89
C PHE A 31 -12.47 20.33 40.06
N LEU A 32 -11.63 21.02 39.28
CA LEU A 32 -10.61 20.39 38.42
C LEU A 32 -9.17 20.80 38.73
N VAL A 33 -8.93 21.51 39.84
CA VAL A 33 -7.58 21.97 40.24
C VAL A 33 -7.15 21.47 41.64
N LEU A 34 -7.89 20.52 42.22
CA LEU A 34 -7.48 19.84 43.46
C LEU A 34 -7.46 18.30 43.35
N GLY A 35 -7.08 17.78 42.18
CA GLY A 35 -6.92 16.35 41.92
C GLY A 35 -5.65 16.01 41.14
N LEU A 36 -4.65 16.89 41.15
CA LEU A 36 -3.46 16.77 40.32
C LEU A 36 -2.22 17.30 41.05
N LEU A 37 -1.98 16.81 42.26
CA LEU A 37 -0.74 17.03 43.03
C LEU A 37 -0.67 16.06 44.23
N LEU A 38 -0.62 14.75 43.96
CA LEU A 38 -0.09 13.72 44.87
C LEU A 38 -0.10 12.35 44.17
N CYS A 39 0.89 12.11 43.32
CA CYS A 39 1.33 10.77 42.94
C CYS A 39 2.85 10.82 42.69
N LEU A 40 3.58 11.16 43.74
CA LEU A 40 4.99 10.78 43.85
C LEU A 40 5.04 9.32 44.29
N ALA A 41 5.72 8.51 43.48
CA ALA A 41 6.41 7.28 43.82
C ALA A 41 5.62 6.17 44.53
N MET A 42 4.97 5.30 43.74
CA MET A 42 4.87 3.87 44.06
C MET A 42 5.02 3.04 42.78
N PRO A 43 5.86 1.98 42.77
CA PRO A 43 5.97 1.09 41.61
C PRO A 43 4.68 0.28 41.49
N LEU A 44 3.96 0.44 40.39
CA LEU A 44 2.84 -0.45 40.06
C LEU A 44 3.41 -1.85 39.76
N PRO A 45 2.85 -2.92 40.35
CA PRO A 45 3.29 -4.27 40.04
C PRO A 45 2.95 -4.59 38.58
N ALA A 46 3.92 -5.18 37.88
CA ALA A 46 3.80 -5.68 36.51
C ALA A 46 2.85 -6.89 36.47
N SER A 47 1.54 -6.67 36.64
CA SER A 47 0.53 -7.72 36.49
C SER A 47 -0.87 -7.14 36.31
N ALA A 48 -1.12 -6.42 35.22
CA ALA A 48 -2.50 -6.10 34.78
C ALA A 48 -2.55 -5.61 33.31
N PHE A 49 -2.00 -6.39 32.38
CA PHE A 49 -2.38 -6.28 30.96
C PHE A 49 -2.68 -7.70 30.46
N PRO A 50 -3.87 -7.96 29.88
CA PRO A 50 -4.15 -9.29 29.35
C PRO A 50 -3.23 -9.56 28.16
N THR A 51 -2.25 -10.45 28.36
CA THR A 51 -1.25 -10.86 27.38
C THR A 51 -1.71 -12.03 26.51
N GLU A 52 -2.91 -12.56 26.71
CA GLU A 52 -3.44 -13.64 25.91
C GLU A 52 -4.85 -13.32 25.45
N VAL A 53 -5.03 -13.28 24.12
CA VAL A 53 -6.36 -13.32 23.49
C VAL A 53 -7.03 -14.61 23.96
N SER A 54 -8.20 -14.52 24.59
CA SER A 54 -8.90 -15.67 25.16
C SER A 54 -9.22 -16.70 24.07
N GLU A 55 -9.34 -17.98 24.44
CA GLU A 55 -9.69 -19.04 23.50
C GLU A 55 -11.05 -18.80 22.81
N ALA A 56 -11.97 -18.12 23.52
CA ALA A 56 -13.25 -17.68 22.97
C ALA A 56 -13.06 -16.62 21.87
N GLU A 57 -12.15 -15.66 22.03
CA GLU A 57 -11.82 -14.67 21.01
C GLU A 57 -11.09 -15.30 19.81
N ARG A 58 -10.19 -16.26 20.04
CA ARG A 58 -9.55 -17.05 18.97
C ARG A 58 -10.59 -17.84 18.17
N ASN A 59 -11.58 -18.43 18.85
CA ASN A 59 -12.67 -19.16 18.21
C ASN A 59 -13.64 -18.24 17.45
N ALA A 60 -13.90 -17.03 17.96
CA ALA A 60 -14.72 -16.04 17.25
C ALA A 60 -14.04 -15.54 15.97
N ILE A 61 -12.72 -15.29 16.02
CA ILE A 61 -11.92 -14.95 14.84
C ILE A 61 -11.91 -16.11 13.85
N ARG A 62 -11.77 -17.35 14.33
CA ARG A 62 -11.84 -18.56 13.50
C ARG A 62 -13.19 -18.74 12.82
N MET A 63 -14.31 -18.55 13.52
CA MET A 63 -15.64 -18.69 12.90
C MET A 63 -15.92 -17.59 11.86
N LYS A 64 -15.48 -16.35 12.12
CA LYS A 64 -15.57 -15.27 11.15
C LYS A 64 -14.71 -15.54 9.92
N PHE A 65 -13.50 -16.07 10.14
CA PHE A 65 -12.61 -16.53 9.08
C PHE A 65 -13.22 -17.67 8.26
N GLU A 66 -13.83 -18.67 8.90
CA GLU A 66 -14.53 -19.76 8.21
C GLU A 66 -15.73 -19.25 7.37
N SER A 67 -16.42 -18.20 7.83
CA SER A 67 -17.48 -17.54 7.05
C SER A 67 -16.96 -16.74 5.84
N GLU A 68 -15.80 -16.09 5.96
CA GLU A 68 -15.13 -15.40 4.84
C GLU A 68 -14.60 -16.42 3.81
N VAL A 69 -14.03 -17.54 4.27
CA VAL A 69 -13.62 -18.67 3.41
C VAL A 69 -14.81 -19.27 2.68
N GLN A 70 -15.98 -19.39 3.33
CA GLN A 70 -17.22 -19.86 2.70
C GLN A 70 -17.80 -18.85 1.71
N THR A 71 -17.70 -17.55 1.97
CA THR A 71 -18.19 -16.50 1.04
C THR A 71 -17.33 -16.40 -0.22
N VAL A 72 -16.01 -16.57 -0.08
CA VAL A 72 -15.10 -16.70 -1.23
C VAL A 72 -15.29 -18.05 -1.94
N GLY A 73 -15.63 -19.11 -1.20
CA GLY A 73 -15.87 -20.45 -1.74
C GLY A 73 -17.23 -20.66 -2.42
N SER A 74 -18.29 -19.97 -2.01
CA SER A 74 -19.66 -20.14 -2.53
C SER A 74 -19.92 -19.41 -3.85
N GLN A 75 -18.99 -18.57 -4.30
CA GLN A 75 -18.95 -18.02 -5.66
C GLN A 75 -18.34 -19.01 -6.69
N VAL A 76 -17.97 -20.22 -6.26
CA VAL A 76 -17.31 -21.24 -7.08
C VAL A 76 -18.12 -22.54 -7.09
N SER A 77 -18.96 -22.71 -8.11
CA SER A 77 -19.39 -24.04 -8.55
C SER A 77 -19.21 -24.16 -10.05
N GLY A 78 -18.19 -24.92 -10.46
CA GLY A 78 -18.00 -25.37 -11.84
C GLY A 78 -16.84 -24.69 -12.59
N GLY A 79 -15.64 -25.21 -12.42
CA GLY A 79 -14.52 -24.97 -13.35
C GLY A 79 -13.69 -26.24 -13.45
N PRO A 80 -13.40 -26.77 -14.66
CA PRO A 80 -12.65 -28.00 -14.81
C PRO A 80 -11.18 -27.79 -14.45
N ALA A 81 -10.50 -28.89 -14.09
CA ALA A 81 -9.08 -28.92 -13.77
C ALA A 81 -8.23 -28.44 -14.96
N ALA A 82 -7.23 -27.60 -14.66
CA ALA A 82 -6.31 -27.04 -15.64
C ALA A 82 -5.46 -28.14 -16.32
N PRO A 83 -5.35 -28.16 -17.66
CA PRO A 83 -4.47 -29.09 -18.34
C PRO A 83 -3.00 -28.64 -18.23
N SER A 84 -2.09 -29.60 -18.05
CA SER A 84 -0.64 -29.39 -18.08
C SER A 84 -0.16 -29.10 -19.50
N VAL A 85 0.24 -27.86 -19.77
CA VAL A 85 0.89 -27.47 -21.04
C VAL A 85 2.42 -27.56 -20.87
N PRO A 86 3.16 -28.19 -21.81
CA PRO A 86 4.61 -28.22 -21.77
C PRO A 86 5.16 -26.79 -21.96
N ILE A 87 6.05 -26.37 -21.07
CA ILE A 87 6.74 -25.08 -21.18
C ILE A 87 7.74 -25.18 -22.35
N SER A 88 7.32 -24.76 -23.55
CA SER A 88 8.27 -24.42 -24.60
C SER A 88 8.92 -23.08 -24.26
N ARG A 89 10.23 -22.94 -24.54
CA ARG A 89 10.94 -21.66 -24.45
C ARG A 89 10.40 -20.73 -25.54
N SER A 90 9.25 -20.11 -25.28
CA SER A 90 8.71 -19.06 -26.14
C SER A 90 9.61 -17.84 -26.02
N TRP A 91 10.21 -17.43 -27.14
CA TRP A 91 10.81 -16.11 -27.25
C TRP A 91 9.74 -15.08 -26.89
N VAL A 92 10.04 -14.17 -25.95
CA VAL A 92 9.12 -13.07 -25.62
C VAL A 92 8.93 -12.25 -26.88
N ARG A 93 7.78 -12.38 -27.54
CA ARG A 93 7.46 -11.58 -28.72
C ARG A 93 7.28 -10.15 -28.25
N LEU A 94 8.19 -9.26 -28.66
CA LEU A 94 8.06 -7.83 -28.41
C LEU A 94 6.73 -7.35 -29.03
N PRO A 95 5.89 -6.60 -28.29
CA PRO A 95 4.66 -6.06 -28.82
C PRO A 95 5.01 -4.99 -29.82
N LYS A 96 4.02 -4.69 -30.66
CA LYS A 96 4.05 -3.48 -31.46
C LYS A 96 4.03 -2.28 -30.51
N CYS A 97 5.04 -1.42 -30.61
CA CYS A 97 5.07 -0.13 -29.93
C CYS A 97 4.16 0.86 -30.68
N ASP A 98 3.29 1.57 -29.97
CA ASP A 98 2.47 2.64 -30.52
C ASP A 98 3.18 4.00 -30.45
N SER A 99 4.02 4.19 -29.41
CA SER A 99 4.98 5.28 -29.34
C SER A 99 6.29 4.84 -28.70
N THR A 100 7.35 5.62 -28.94
CA THR A 100 8.69 5.38 -28.44
C THR A 100 9.24 6.58 -27.69
N VAL A 101 10.03 6.31 -26.65
CA VAL A 101 10.71 7.33 -25.84
C VAL A 101 12.20 7.06 -25.85
N ALA A 102 13.01 8.06 -26.19
CA ALA A 102 14.47 7.96 -26.12
C ALA A 102 15.09 9.33 -25.78
N THR A 103 16.00 9.34 -24.80
CA THR A 103 16.67 10.57 -24.35
C THR A 103 17.54 11.22 -25.42
N ASP A 104 18.13 10.42 -26.31
CA ASP A 104 18.97 10.87 -27.44
C ASP A 104 18.17 11.51 -28.58
N GLY A 105 16.84 11.34 -28.59
CA GLY A 105 15.95 11.85 -29.64
C GLY A 105 15.67 10.85 -30.77
N GLY A 106 16.11 9.59 -30.63
CA GLY A 106 15.80 8.52 -31.59
C GLY A 106 14.37 7.95 -31.46
N GLY A 107 13.57 8.44 -30.51
CA GLY A 107 12.17 8.06 -30.31
C GLY A 107 11.20 9.17 -30.72
N ASN A 108 9.90 8.86 -30.68
CA ASN A 108 8.84 9.85 -30.92
C ASN A 108 8.84 10.98 -29.86
N PHE A 109 9.28 10.66 -28.64
CA PHE A 109 9.37 11.60 -27.52
C PHE A 109 10.73 11.50 -26.81
N ARG A 110 11.16 12.60 -26.19
CA ARG A 110 12.36 12.63 -25.33
C ARG A 110 12.09 12.29 -23.86
N THR A 111 10.84 12.46 -23.42
CA THR A 111 10.39 12.30 -22.03
C THR A 111 9.19 11.37 -21.97
N ILE A 112 9.06 10.63 -20.88
CA ILE A 112 7.96 9.70 -20.64
C ILE A 112 6.66 10.45 -20.40
N GLN A 113 6.68 11.59 -19.69
CA GLN A 113 5.47 12.40 -19.49
C GLN A 113 4.87 12.86 -20.82
N ALA A 114 5.69 13.39 -21.76
CA ALA A 114 5.20 13.80 -23.07
C ALA A 114 4.57 12.64 -23.87
N ALA A 115 5.13 11.42 -23.75
CA ALA A 115 4.55 10.25 -24.40
C ALA A 115 3.21 9.84 -23.79
N ILE A 116 3.06 9.98 -22.46
CA ILE A 116 1.79 9.76 -21.75
C ILE A 116 0.76 10.83 -22.14
N ASP A 117 1.17 12.10 -22.25
CA ASP A 117 0.27 13.20 -22.60
C ASP A 117 -0.25 13.07 -24.04
N ALA A 118 0.52 12.42 -24.93
CA ALA A 118 0.17 12.17 -26.31
C ALA A 118 -0.70 10.91 -26.54
N VAL A 119 -1.00 10.15 -25.49
CA VAL A 119 -1.86 8.96 -25.53
C VAL A 119 -3.26 9.34 -26.06
N PRO A 120 -3.72 8.84 -27.23
CA PRO A 120 -4.93 9.33 -27.88
C PRO A 120 -6.19 9.16 -27.04
N ARG A 121 -7.03 10.17 -26.87
CA ARG A 121 -8.29 10.00 -26.12
C ARG A 121 -9.30 9.16 -26.91
N GLY A 122 -10.23 8.51 -26.20
CA GLY A 122 -11.36 7.80 -26.84
C GLY A 122 -11.04 6.42 -27.44
N ARG A 123 -9.93 5.78 -27.04
CA ARG A 123 -9.54 4.43 -27.53
C ARG A 123 -10.38 3.27 -26.98
N GLY A 124 -11.32 3.54 -26.08
CA GLY A 124 -12.01 2.48 -25.33
C GLY A 124 -11.02 1.59 -24.58
N GLN A 125 -11.10 0.28 -24.82
CA GLN A 125 -10.21 -0.72 -24.20
C GLN A 125 -8.97 -1.06 -25.06
N THR A 126 -8.70 -0.28 -26.11
CA THR A 126 -7.53 -0.50 -26.97
C THR A 126 -6.27 -0.03 -26.26
N ARG A 127 -5.40 -0.98 -25.96
CA ARG A 127 -4.13 -0.77 -25.26
C ARG A 127 -3.15 0.04 -26.09
N TRP A 128 -2.51 1.03 -25.46
CA TRP A 128 -1.43 1.84 -26.04
C TRP A 128 -0.10 1.48 -25.40
N VAL A 129 0.86 1.04 -26.21
CA VAL A 129 2.17 0.58 -25.75
C VAL A 129 3.23 1.65 -26.00
N ILE A 130 3.80 2.18 -24.91
CA ILE A 130 4.91 3.13 -24.92
C ILE A 130 6.20 2.33 -24.67
N CYS A 131 7.06 2.23 -25.70
CA CYS A 131 8.36 1.59 -25.59
C CYS A 131 9.44 2.60 -25.20
N VAL A 132 10.14 2.33 -24.11
CA VAL A 132 11.15 3.22 -23.52
C VAL A 132 12.53 2.64 -23.78
N SER A 133 13.35 3.38 -24.52
CA SER A 133 14.74 3.04 -24.80
C SER A 133 15.59 3.12 -23.55
N LYS A 134 16.74 2.43 -23.56
CA LYS A 134 17.76 2.50 -22.52
C LYS A 134 18.05 3.96 -22.15
N GLY A 135 18.10 4.25 -20.85
CA GLY A 135 18.37 5.59 -20.36
C GLY A 135 17.96 5.82 -18.91
N THR A 136 18.38 6.96 -18.40
CA THR A 136 17.91 7.48 -17.11
C THR A 136 17.05 8.71 -17.36
N TYR A 137 15.79 8.63 -16.97
CA TYR A 137 14.77 9.64 -17.16
C TYR A 137 14.54 10.37 -15.84
N LYS A 138 15.05 11.60 -15.73
CA LYS A 138 14.93 12.45 -14.54
C LYS A 138 13.65 13.30 -14.62
N GLU A 139 12.52 12.70 -14.32
CA GLU A 139 11.21 13.34 -14.43
C GLU A 139 10.23 12.78 -13.40
N LYS A 140 9.34 13.65 -12.92
CA LYS A 140 8.17 13.29 -12.13
C LYS A 140 7.01 13.02 -13.07
N VAL A 141 6.51 11.79 -13.06
CA VAL A 141 5.54 11.32 -14.06
C VAL A 141 4.20 11.01 -13.42
N LYS A 142 3.13 11.43 -14.08
CA LYS A 142 1.75 11.08 -13.71
C LYS A 142 1.02 10.51 -14.92
N VAL A 143 0.46 9.31 -14.77
CA VAL A 143 -0.51 8.72 -15.70
C VAL A 143 -1.90 9.16 -15.24
N PRO A 144 -2.52 10.16 -15.89
CA PRO A 144 -3.79 10.72 -15.43
C PRO A 144 -4.94 9.71 -15.61
N ILE A 145 -6.01 9.86 -14.84
CA ILE A 145 -7.19 8.98 -14.90
C ILE A 145 -7.78 8.79 -16.31
N THR A 146 -7.56 9.74 -17.22
CA THR A 146 -8.01 9.71 -18.61
C THR A 146 -7.17 8.81 -19.53
N ALA A 147 -6.04 8.28 -19.05
CA ALA A 147 -5.08 7.51 -19.84
C ALA A 147 -5.11 6.01 -19.50
N SER A 148 -6.30 5.40 -19.50
CA SER A 148 -6.47 3.95 -19.24
C SER A 148 -5.88 3.09 -20.35
N TYR A 149 -5.61 1.81 -20.02
CA TYR A 149 -5.04 0.81 -20.93
C TYR A 149 -3.71 1.27 -21.56
N VAL A 150 -2.80 1.79 -20.73
CA VAL A 150 -1.43 2.16 -21.15
C VAL A 150 -0.44 1.11 -20.66
N SER A 151 0.51 0.73 -21.49
CA SER A 151 1.64 -0.11 -21.10
C SER A 151 2.95 0.63 -21.30
N LEU A 152 3.80 0.64 -20.28
CA LEU A 152 5.15 1.16 -20.35
C LEU A 152 6.14 -0.01 -20.43
N TRP A 153 6.91 -0.09 -21.52
CA TRP A 153 7.79 -1.22 -21.78
C TRP A 153 9.24 -0.77 -21.92
N GLY A 154 10.13 -1.22 -21.03
CA GLY A 154 11.58 -1.05 -21.19
C GLY A 154 12.11 -1.89 -22.36
N ALA A 155 12.39 -1.25 -23.49
CA ALA A 155 12.81 -1.92 -24.73
C ALA A 155 14.02 -2.87 -24.58
N PRO A 156 15.01 -2.60 -23.70
CA PRO A 156 16.15 -3.51 -23.49
C PRO A 156 15.80 -4.87 -22.87
N LEU A 157 14.56 -5.08 -22.39
CA LEU A 157 14.15 -6.29 -21.66
C LEU A 157 14.98 -6.55 -20.39
N ASP A 158 15.52 -5.47 -19.81
CA ASP A 158 16.27 -5.47 -18.57
C ASP A 158 15.93 -4.17 -17.83
N ALA A 159 15.31 -4.32 -16.66
CA ALA A 159 14.89 -3.19 -15.84
C ALA A 159 16.04 -2.30 -15.37
N THR A 160 17.27 -2.83 -15.30
CA THR A 160 18.44 -2.03 -14.90
C THR A 160 18.85 -1.01 -15.97
N GLN A 161 18.42 -1.20 -17.22
CA GLN A 161 18.80 -0.34 -18.35
C GLN A 161 17.83 0.84 -18.55
N VAL A 162 16.66 0.84 -17.90
CA VAL A 162 15.66 1.90 -18.01
C VAL A 162 15.23 2.35 -16.62
N THR A 163 15.73 3.51 -16.19
CA THR A 163 15.44 4.07 -14.86
C THR A 163 14.66 5.37 -14.97
N ILE A 164 13.51 5.44 -14.31
CA ILE A 164 12.74 6.68 -14.10
C ILE A 164 13.01 7.12 -12.67
N GLN A 165 13.47 8.36 -12.50
CA GLN A 165 13.85 8.85 -11.19
C GLN A 165 13.44 10.29 -10.91
N TRP A 166 13.03 10.52 -9.66
CA TRP A 166 12.77 11.84 -9.09
C TRP A 166 13.21 11.85 -7.62
N GLY A 167 13.14 13.00 -6.93
CA GLY A 167 13.75 13.16 -5.60
C GLY A 167 12.88 13.92 -4.59
N ASP A 168 11.56 13.92 -4.77
CA ASP A 168 10.66 14.57 -3.81
C ASP A 168 10.53 13.74 -2.53
N THR A 169 10.38 14.45 -1.41
CA THR A 169 10.01 13.90 -0.11
C THR A 169 8.65 14.46 0.30
N ALA A 170 8.07 13.90 1.36
CA ALA A 170 6.90 14.49 2.00
C ALA A 170 7.16 15.92 2.50
N ALA A 171 8.42 16.31 2.76
CA ALA A 171 8.81 17.65 3.16
C ALA A 171 8.88 18.66 2.00
N THR A 172 8.96 18.20 0.75
CA THR A 172 9.15 19.07 -0.41
C THR A 172 8.01 20.10 -0.48
N PRO A 173 8.30 21.40 -0.65
CA PRO A 173 7.27 22.43 -0.80
C PRO A 173 6.40 22.19 -2.04
N VAL A 174 5.10 22.44 -1.93
CA VAL A 174 4.20 22.38 -3.09
C VAL A 174 4.54 23.52 -4.06
N PRO A 175 4.91 23.26 -5.32
CA PRO A 175 5.15 24.31 -6.29
C PRO A 175 3.89 25.17 -6.50
N GLY A 176 3.99 26.48 -6.23
CA GLY A 176 2.85 27.40 -6.30
C GLY A 176 1.81 27.24 -5.17
N GLY A 177 2.11 26.43 -4.15
CA GLY A 177 1.26 26.27 -2.97
C GLY A 177 1.38 27.43 -1.97
N THR A 178 0.60 27.37 -0.89
CA THR A 178 0.71 28.35 0.19
C THR A 178 2.05 28.21 0.94
N PRO A 179 2.62 29.29 1.49
CA PRO A 179 3.87 29.20 2.26
C PRO A 179 3.78 28.15 3.38
N GLY A 180 4.74 27.23 3.40
CA GLY A 180 4.78 26.12 4.37
C GLY A 180 3.97 24.88 3.97
N GLN A 181 3.20 24.92 2.87
CA GLN A 181 2.53 23.74 2.34
C GLN A 181 3.54 22.75 1.76
N LYS A 182 3.42 21.49 2.16
CA LYS A 182 4.29 20.38 1.75
C LYS A 182 3.51 19.36 0.95
N LEU A 183 4.20 18.59 0.10
CA LEU A 183 3.58 17.54 -0.73
C LEU A 183 2.96 16.41 0.12
N GLY A 184 3.56 16.08 1.26
CA GLY A 184 3.22 14.86 2.00
C GLY A 184 3.59 13.59 1.23
N SER A 185 3.39 12.41 1.83
CA SER A 185 3.71 11.14 1.18
C SER A 185 2.98 10.98 -0.16
N TYR A 186 1.72 11.43 -0.21
CA TYR A 186 0.84 11.23 -1.37
C TYR A 186 1.41 11.82 -2.67
N ASP A 187 1.95 13.04 -2.62
CA ASP A 187 2.49 13.73 -3.78
C ASP A 187 4.02 13.67 -3.89
N SER A 188 4.72 12.96 -2.99
CA SER A 188 6.18 12.75 -3.06
C SER A 188 6.64 11.77 -4.16
N TYR A 189 5.72 11.23 -4.94
CA TYR A 189 5.99 10.17 -5.92
C TYR A 189 7.01 10.57 -7.00
N THR A 190 7.77 9.60 -7.48
CA THR A 190 8.44 9.68 -8.79
C THR A 190 7.47 9.36 -9.93
N PHE A 191 6.65 8.32 -9.76
CA PHE A 191 5.68 7.88 -10.76
C PHE A 191 4.31 7.63 -10.12
N ALA A 192 3.28 8.38 -10.52
CA ALA A 192 1.90 8.19 -10.07
C ALA A 192 1.00 7.62 -11.16
N ILE A 193 0.16 6.65 -10.80
CA ILE A 193 -0.80 6.01 -11.69
C ILE A 193 -2.21 6.22 -11.13
N GLU A 194 -2.99 7.03 -11.83
CA GLU A 194 -4.39 7.31 -11.52
C GLU A 194 -5.34 6.65 -12.52
N ALA A 195 -4.82 6.19 -13.66
CA ALA A 195 -5.56 5.44 -14.68
C ALA A 195 -5.81 3.98 -14.29
N GLU A 196 -6.84 3.37 -14.88
CA GLU A 196 -7.09 1.93 -14.82
C GLU A 196 -6.30 1.17 -15.90
N HIS A 197 -6.07 -0.12 -15.67
CA HIS A 197 -5.45 -1.04 -16.64
C HIS A 197 -4.04 -0.63 -17.11
N PHE A 198 -3.28 0.06 -16.26
CA PHE A 198 -1.88 0.36 -16.55
C PHE A 198 -1.00 -0.87 -16.31
N SER A 199 0.00 -1.05 -17.16
CA SER A 199 1.05 -2.02 -16.91
C SER A 199 2.45 -1.49 -17.19
N ALA A 200 3.43 -2.01 -16.47
CA ALA A 200 4.84 -1.71 -16.72
C ALA A 200 5.69 -2.98 -16.74
N LEU A 201 6.67 -3.01 -17.65
CA LEU A 201 7.57 -4.13 -17.85
C LEU A 201 9.00 -3.65 -18.00
N TYR A 202 9.94 -4.28 -17.29
CA TYR A 202 11.37 -3.98 -17.43
C TYR A 202 11.72 -2.51 -17.20
N ILE A 203 11.12 -1.89 -16.19
CA ILE A 203 11.39 -0.50 -15.78
C ILE A 203 11.85 -0.48 -14.32
N THR A 204 12.87 0.32 -14.02
CA THR A 204 13.20 0.72 -12.65
C THR A 204 12.54 2.06 -12.34
N PHE A 205 11.73 2.09 -11.28
CA PHE A 205 11.19 3.31 -10.69
C PHE A 205 11.96 3.61 -9.41
N GLN A 206 12.50 4.83 -9.30
CA GLN A 206 13.38 5.18 -8.21
C GLN A 206 13.07 6.56 -7.63
N ASN A 207 12.84 6.61 -6.32
CA ASN A 207 12.99 7.87 -5.59
C ASN A 207 14.44 8.01 -5.12
N THR A 208 15.06 9.16 -5.40
CA THR A 208 16.47 9.47 -5.15
C THR A 208 16.69 10.31 -3.89
N ALA A 209 15.62 10.63 -3.16
CA ALA A 209 15.73 11.30 -1.87
C ALA A 209 16.69 10.54 -0.94
N ALA A 210 17.45 11.30 -0.17
CA ALA A 210 18.35 10.71 0.81
C ALA A 210 17.56 9.89 1.84
N ARG A 211 18.19 8.82 2.33
CA ARG A 211 17.64 8.04 3.43
C ARG A 211 17.32 8.97 4.61
N PRO A 212 16.07 8.97 5.12
CA PRO A 212 15.74 9.78 6.27
C PRO A 212 16.39 9.23 7.53
N LYS A 213 16.60 10.09 8.52
CA LYS A 213 16.93 9.64 9.87
C LYS A 213 15.72 8.93 10.47
N ASP A 214 15.96 7.98 11.35
CA ASP A 214 14.90 7.29 12.06
C ASP A 214 14.00 8.27 12.82
N GLY A 215 12.70 8.14 12.61
CA GLY A 215 11.69 9.02 13.22
C GLY A 215 11.50 10.37 12.54
N ASP A 216 12.15 10.65 11.40
CA ASP A 216 11.89 11.87 10.63
C ASP A 216 10.42 11.87 10.15
N PRO A 217 9.59 12.83 10.63
CA PRO A 217 8.18 12.85 10.28
C PRO A 217 7.93 13.21 8.81
N ASN A 218 8.94 13.71 8.08
CA ASN A 218 8.82 14.08 6.67
C ASN A 218 9.79 13.31 5.75
N GLY A 219 10.34 12.20 6.23
CA GLY A 219 11.32 11.37 5.51
C GLY A 219 10.76 10.50 4.38
N GLN A 220 9.44 10.46 4.22
CA GLN A 220 8.74 9.62 3.25
C GLN A 220 9.06 10.08 1.82
N ALA A 221 9.37 9.14 0.92
CA ALA A 221 9.77 9.46 -0.44
C ALA A 221 9.33 8.34 -1.41
N VAL A 222 8.18 8.55 -2.04
CA VAL A 222 7.53 7.51 -2.85
C VAL A 222 8.21 7.35 -4.21
N ALA A 223 8.54 6.12 -4.60
CA ALA A 223 8.97 5.81 -5.96
C ALA A 223 7.76 5.61 -6.88
N VAL A 224 6.78 4.82 -6.46
CA VAL A 224 5.55 4.59 -7.22
C VAL A 224 4.32 4.70 -6.34
N ARG A 225 3.30 5.44 -6.82
CA ARG A 225 1.95 5.45 -6.26
C ARG A 225 0.94 4.89 -7.25
N THR A 226 0.14 3.91 -6.83
CA THR A 226 -0.93 3.28 -7.63
C THR A 226 -2.27 3.49 -6.97
N SER A 227 -3.17 4.25 -7.61
CA SER A 227 -4.43 4.72 -6.98
C SER A 227 -5.70 4.28 -7.71
N ASN A 228 -5.63 3.23 -8.53
CA ASN A 228 -6.78 2.73 -9.26
C ASN A 228 -6.68 1.22 -9.55
N ASN A 229 -7.71 0.62 -10.16
CA ASN A 229 -7.79 -0.82 -10.41
C ASN A 229 -6.92 -1.30 -11.59
N TYR A 230 -6.58 -2.59 -11.52
CA TYR A 230 -5.99 -3.36 -12.62
C TYR A 230 -4.56 -2.95 -12.98
N GLN A 231 -3.72 -2.76 -11.97
CA GLN A 231 -2.33 -2.34 -12.12
C GLN A 231 -1.41 -3.55 -12.18
N ALA A 232 -0.64 -3.71 -13.24
CA ALA A 232 0.22 -4.89 -13.42
C ALA A 232 1.69 -4.55 -13.68
N PHE A 233 2.60 -5.14 -12.92
CA PHE A 233 4.04 -4.92 -13.04
C PHE A 233 4.75 -6.25 -13.23
N TYR A 234 5.61 -6.33 -14.25
CA TYR A 234 6.37 -7.54 -14.55
C TYR A 234 7.84 -7.25 -14.73
N LYS A 235 8.70 -7.90 -13.94
CA LYS A 235 10.16 -7.66 -13.98
C LYS A 235 10.53 -6.19 -13.85
N CYS A 236 9.82 -5.46 -12.99
CA CYS A 236 10.12 -4.07 -12.65
C CYS A 236 10.97 -4.01 -11.37
N GLN A 237 11.60 -2.85 -11.15
CA GLN A 237 12.26 -2.56 -9.88
C GLN A 237 11.67 -1.31 -9.23
N PHE A 238 11.49 -1.36 -7.91
CA PHE A 238 11.02 -0.24 -7.09
C PHE A 238 12.10 0.06 -6.07
N ARG A 239 12.70 1.25 -6.16
CA ARG A 239 13.87 1.63 -5.37
C ARG A 239 13.62 2.91 -4.59
N GLY A 240 13.86 2.87 -3.29
CA GLY A 240 13.73 4.01 -2.39
C GLY A 240 14.20 3.64 -0.99
N HIS A 241 13.79 4.43 0.00
CA HIS A 241 14.05 4.19 1.41
C HIS A 241 12.72 4.04 2.16
N GLN A 242 12.22 5.11 2.78
CA GLN A 242 10.93 5.11 3.44
C GLN A 242 9.81 5.34 2.42
N ASP A 243 8.73 4.56 2.51
CA ASP A 243 7.53 4.67 1.67
C ASP A 243 7.78 4.40 0.15
N THR A 244 8.70 3.50 -0.23
CA THR A 244 9.07 3.25 -1.65
C THR A 244 7.87 2.98 -2.57
N LEU A 245 7.01 2.02 -2.23
CA LEU A 245 5.84 1.63 -3.02
C LEU A 245 4.56 1.95 -2.25
N PHE A 246 3.84 2.97 -2.71
CA PHE A 246 2.51 3.30 -2.23
C PHE A 246 1.45 2.56 -3.05
N ALA A 247 1.19 1.31 -2.65
CA ALA A 247 0.08 0.49 -3.13
C ALA A 247 -1.24 1.03 -2.54
N HIS A 248 -1.61 2.25 -2.94
CA HIS A 248 -2.62 3.07 -2.29
C HIS A 248 -4.00 2.41 -2.29
N GLN A 249 -4.51 2.01 -3.46
CA GLN A 249 -5.81 1.31 -3.58
C GLN A 249 -5.95 0.54 -4.89
N GLY A 250 -6.99 -0.29 -4.99
CA GLY A 250 -7.36 -1.05 -6.17
C GLY A 250 -6.70 -2.43 -6.27
N LEU A 251 -7.04 -3.17 -7.34
CA LEU A 251 -6.47 -4.48 -7.65
C LEU A 251 -5.10 -4.34 -8.32
N GLN A 252 -4.08 -5.00 -7.75
CA GLN A 252 -2.69 -4.83 -8.20
C GLN A 252 -1.95 -6.17 -8.25
N TYR A 253 -1.10 -6.32 -9.26
CA TYR A 253 -0.28 -7.51 -9.47
C TYR A 253 1.17 -7.14 -9.74
N TYR A 254 2.08 -7.71 -8.95
CA TYR A 254 3.53 -7.54 -9.07
C TYR A 254 4.13 -8.91 -9.25
N ARG A 255 4.79 -9.15 -10.39
CA ARG A 255 5.38 -10.46 -10.71
C ARG A 255 6.85 -10.33 -11.07
N ASP A 256 7.67 -11.21 -10.48
CA ASP A 256 9.11 -11.27 -10.72
C ASP A 256 9.79 -9.89 -10.55
N CYS A 257 9.27 -9.07 -9.62
CA CYS A 257 9.74 -7.70 -9.39
C CYS A 257 10.76 -7.65 -8.25
N TYR A 258 11.59 -6.62 -8.25
CA TYR A 258 12.51 -6.30 -7.16
C TYR A 258 12.01 -5.07 -6.39
N LEU A 259 11.93 -5.14 -5.06
CA LEU A 259 11.51 -4.04 -4.21
C LEU A 259 12.56 -3.77 -3.15
N ARG A 260 13.04 -2.52 -3.04
CA ARG A 260 14.02 -2.10 -2.02
C ARG A 260 13.51 -0.92 -1.21
N GLY A 261 13.69 -1.00 0.11
CA GLY A 261 13.40 0.11 1.02
C GLY A 261 13.73 -0.21 2.48
N SER A 262 13.30 0.66 3.39
CA SER A 262 13.66 0.60 4.81
C SER A 262 12.45 0.56 5.75
N VAL A 263 11.69 1.66 5.81
CA VAL A 263 10.53 1.83 6.68
C VAL A 263 9.28 1.89 5.82
N ASP A 264 8.30 1.06 6.14
CA ASP A 264 6.97 1.03 5.51
C ASP A 264 7.03 1.00 3.98
N PHE A 265 8.05 0.37 3.42
CA PHE A 265 8.39 0.61 2.03
C PHE A 265 7.44 -0.06 1.03
N ILE A 266 6.51 -0.90 1.51
CA ILE A 266 5.32 -1.36 0.79
C ILE A 266 4.09 -1.03 1.65
N PHE A 267 3.33 0.00 1.30
CA PHE A 267 2.25 0.50 2.15
C PHE A 267 1.01 0.92 1.36
N GLY A 268 -0.12 1.07 2.06
CA GLY A 268 -1.41 1.44 1.47
C GLY A 268 -2.52 0.43 1.76
N ASN A 269 -3.64 0.54 1.03
CA ASN A 269 -4.85 -0.27 1.20
C ASN A 269 -5.27 -1.02 -0.08
N ALA A 270 -4.34 -1.28 -1.00
CA ALA A 270 -4.66 -2.07 -2.19
C ALA A 270 -4.98 -3.54 -1.86
N THR A 271 -5.65 -4.20 -2.80
CA THR A 271 -5.68 -5.67 -2.88
C THR A 271 -4.54 -6.07 -3.83
N ALA A 272 -3.38 -6.39 -3.27
CA ALA A 272 -2.14 -6.57 -4.03
C ALA A 272 -1.54 -7.97 -3.85
N LEU A 273 -1.20 -8.60 -4.98
CA LEU A 273 -0.46 -9.86 -5.02
C LEU A 273 0.96 -9.61 -5.53
N PHE A 274 1.95 -9.95 -4.71
CA PHE A 274 3.38 -9.95 -5.02
C PHE A 274 3.82 -11.40 -5.22
N GLN A 275 3.96 -11.81 -6.48
CA GLN A 275 4.30 -13.17 -6.85
C GLN A 275 5.75 -13.26 -7.31
N ASN A 276 6.53 -14.14 -6.68
CA ASN A 276 7.94 -14.36 -6.96
C ASN A 276 8.77 -13.07 -6.96
N CYS A 277 8.46 -12.15 -6.04
CA CYS A 277 9.18 -10.89 -5.92
C CYS A 277 10.37 -11.03 -4.97
N ASP A 278 11.47 -10.36 -5.29
CA ASP A 278 12.62 -10.21 -4.41
C ASP A 278 12.51 -8.91 -3.64
N VAL A 279 12.31 -9.02 -2.34
CA VAL A 279 12.16 -7.90 -1.42
C VAL A 279 13.45 -7.73 -0.63
N TYR A 280 14.12 -6.61 -0.83
CA TYR A 280 15.39 -6.27 -0.22
C TYR A 280 15.21 -5.18 0.83
N ALA A 281 15.28 -5.57 2.11
CA ALA A 281 15.35 -4.66 3.23
C ALA A 281 16.71 -3.97 3.25
N ASP A 282 16.74 -2.66 3.27
CA ASP A 282 17.95 -1.86 3.39
C ASP A 282 17.79 -1.02 4.67
N VAL A 283 18.06 -1.64 5.82
CA VAL A 283 17.74 -1.09 7.15
C VAL A 283 19.03 -0.82 7.91
N ILE A 284 19.08 0.32 8.60
CA ILE A 284 20.17 0.67 9.52
C ILE A 284 19.70 0.44 10.96
N ASP A 285 18.58 1.06 11.31
CA ASP A 285 18.03 1.04 12.66
C ASP A 285 16.71 0.25 12.69
N LYS A 286 15.54 0.92 12.58
CA LYS A 286 14.23 0.24 12.58
C LYS A 286 13.65 0.13 11.18
N GLY A 287 13.28 -1.08 10.77
CA GLY A 287 12.71 -1.33 9.45
C GLY A 287 11.40 -2.11 9.47
N PHE A 288 10.56 -1.84 8.48
CA PHE A 288 9.28 -2.53 8.27
C PHE A 288 9.08 -2.76 6.78
N LEU A 289 8.90 -4.02 6.38
CA LEU A 289 8.59 -4.36 4.99
C LEU A 289 7.26 -3.73 4.56
N THR A 290 6.22 -3.97 5.37
CA THR A 290 4.85 -3.58 5.03
C THR A 290 4.19 -2.69 6.06
N ALA A 291 3.34 -1.78 5.60
CA ALA A 291 2.41 -1.01 6.43
C ALA A 291 1.03 -0.97 5.78
N GLN A 292 0.23 -2.01 6.04
CA GLN A 292 -1.08 -2.19 5.39
C GLN A 292 -2.18 -1.42 6.16
N ALA A 293 -2.98 -0.64 5.43
CA ALA A 293 -3.88 0.38 5.95
C ALA A 293 -5.35 -0.04 6.14
N ARG A 294 -5.70 -1.31 5.92
CA ARG A 294 -7.08 -1.81 5.96
C ARG A 294 -7.78 -1.41 7.25
N ALA A 295 -8.85 -0.63 7.11
CA ALA A 295 -9.50 0.01 8.25
C ALA A 295 -10.46 -0.96 8.95
N THR A 296 -11.23 -1.74 8.17
CA THR A 296 -12.26 -2.64 8.69
C THR A 296 -12.08 -4.08 8.19
N ALA A 297 -12.56 -5.05 8.96
CA ALA A 297 -12.52 -6.46 8.55
C ALA A 297 -13.40 -6.75 7.31
N ALA A 298 -14.40 -5.91 7.03
CA ALA A 298 -15.30 -6.03 5.87
C ALA A 298 -14.62 -5.68 4.54
N GLU A 299 -13.51 -4.95 4.57
CA GLU A 299 -12.70 -4.68 3.38
C GLU A 299 -11.96 -5.95 2.92
N ASN A 300 -12.03 -6.21 1.62
CA ASN A 300 -11.30 -7.30 0.96
C ASN A 300 -9.91 -6.88 0.44
N THR A 301 -9.31 -5.89 1.10
CA THR A 301 -7.97 -5.37 0.79
C THR A 301 -6.90 -6.11 1.59
N GLY A 302 -5.66 -6.03 1.13
CA GLY A 302 -4.54 -6.71 1.76
C GLY A 302 -3.38 -6.97 0.82
N PHE A 303 -2.23 -7.29 1.41
CA PHE A 303 -1.03 -7.64 0.68
C PHE A 303 -0.76 -9.14 0.82
N VAL A 304 -0.60 -9.82 -0.30
CA VAL A 304 -0.25 -11.24 -0.36
C VAL A 304 1.07 -11.37 -1.08
N PHE A 305 2.06 -11.96 -0.40
CA PHE A 305 3.34 -12.32 -0.97
C PHE A 305 3.35 -13.83 -1.18
N ARG A 306 3.63 -14.28 -2.40
CA ARG A 306 3.71 -15.69 -2.74
C ARG A 306 4.99 -16.01 -3.47
N GLY A 307 5.81 -16.91 -2.92
CA GLY A 307 7.13 -17.19 -3.45
C GLY A 307 8.10 -16.00 -3.33
N GLY A 308 9.26 -16.10 -3.97
CA GLY A 308 10.28 -15.06 -3.92
C GLY A 308 11.03 -15.03 -2.59
N SER A 309 11.61 -13.88 -2.25
CA SER A 309 12.52 -13.78 -1.12
C SER A 309 12.39 -12.46 -0.35
N VAL A 310 12.68 -12.51 0.95
CA VAL A 310 12.95 -11.36 1.80
C VAL A 310 14.39 -11.47 2.27
N THR A 311 15.24 -10.59 1.76
CA THR A 311 16.67 -10.51 2.07
C THR A 311 17.04 -9.06 2.39
N GLY A 312 18.31 -8.77 2.69
CA GLY A 312 18.70 -7.39 2.94
C GLY A 312 19.88 -7.19 3.88
N THR A 313 19.94 -5.98 4.40
CA THR A 313 20.82 -5.52 5.48
C THR A 313 19.99 -5.02 6.66
N GLY A 314 20.54 -5.15 7.87
CA GLY A 314 19.86 -4.78 9.11
C GLY A 314 18.77 -5.77 9.52
N LEU A 315 17.98 -5.40 10.53
CA LEU A 315 16.87 -6.19 11.04
C LEU A 315 15.53 -5.55 10.69
N VAL A 316 14.58 -6.37 10.24
CA VAL A 316 13.31 -5.89 9.69
C VAL A 316 12.13 -6.69 10.22
N TYR A 317 11.01 -6.01 10.47
CA TYR A 317 9.71 -6.66 10.66
C TYR A 317 9.08 -6.93 9.28
N LEU A 318 8.36 -8.05 9.13
CA LEU A 318 7.54 -8.35 7.96
C LEU A 318 6.46 -7.29 7.74
N GLY A 319 5.97 -6.67 8.82
CA GLY A 319 5.10 -5.52 8.73
C GLY A 319 4.69 -4.92 10.06
N ARG A 320 4.08 -3.72 9.96
CA ARG A 320 3.35 -3.08 11.05
C ARG A 320 1.94 -2.68 10.66
N ALA A 321 1.01 -2.77 11.61
CA ALA A 321 -0.39 -2.47 11.35
C ALA A 321 -0.65 -0.96 11.26
N TRP A 322 -0.73 -0.41 10.04
CA TRP A 322 -1.14 0.98 9.84
C TRP A 322 -2.67 1.14 10.02
N GLY A 323 -3.44 0.21 9.45
CA GLY A 323 -4.89 0.08 9.64
C GLY A 323 -5.27 -0.74 10.88
N LEU A 324 -6.50 -0.54 11.38
CA LEU A 324 -7.03 -1.31 12.52
C LEU A 324 -7.29 -2.79 12.20
N ALA A 325 -7.52 -3.11 10.93
CA ALA A 325 -7.76 -4.46 10.46
C ALA A 325 -6.67 -4.93 9.48
N ALA A 326 -5.45 -4.40 9.59
CA ALA A 326 -4.36 -4.66 8.63
C ALA A 326 -4.23 -6.15 8.28
N LYS A 327 -4.15 -6.46 6.98
CA LYS A 327 -4.06 -7.81 6.41
C LYS A 327 -2.82 -7.97 5.53
N VAL A 328 -1.90 -8.85 5.93
CA VAL A 328 -0.68 -9.19 5.18
C VAL A 328 -0.43 -10.69 5.30
N VAL A 329 -0.13 -11.35 4.18
CA VAL A 329 0.11 -12.81 4.16
C VAL A 329 1.38 -13.11 3.37
N PHE A 330 2.27 -13.92 3.93
CA PHE A 330 3.44 -14.49 3.25
C PHE A 330 3.25 -16.00 3.06
N LEU A 331 3.29 -16.47 1.81
CA LEU A 331 3.14 -17.87 1.44
C LEU A 331 4.36 -18.33 0.65
N GLU A 332 4.99 -19.42 1.06
CA GLU A 332 6.08 -20.05 0.28
C GLU A 332 7.27 -19.11 0.02
N VAL A 333 7.46 -18.08 0.86
CA VAL A 333 8.51 -17.08 0.72
C VAL A 333 9.78 -17.53 1.45
N TYR A 334 10.94 -17.32 0.85
CA TYR A 334 12.22 -17.44 1.56
C TYR A 334 12.45 -16.22 2.45
N LEU A 335 12.49 -16.40 3.76
CA LEU A 335 12.78 -15.37 4.75
C LEU A 335 14.24 -15.49 5.20
N GLY A 336 15.06 -14.54 4.78
CA GLY A 336 16.46 -14.45 5.16
C GLY A 336 16.66 -14.04 6.63
N PRO A 337 17.92 -14.02 7.12
CA PRO A 337 18.22 -13.79 8.54
C PRO A 337 17.93 -12.36 9.01
N VAL A 338 17.58 -11.46 8.09
CA VAL A 338 17.18 -10.08 8.37
C VAL A 338 15.83 -9.99 9.07
N VAL A 339 14.98 -11.02 8.95
CA VAL A 339 13.64 -11.00 9.55
C VAL A 339 13.75 -11.22 11.05
N LYS A 340 13.21 -10.27 11.82
CA LYS A 340 13.19 -10.35 13.28
C LYS A 340 12.42 -11.58 13.78
N PRO A 341 12.83 -12.20 14.91
CA PRO A 341 12.11 -13.33 15.50
C PRO A 341 10.63 -13.03 15.75
N GLU A 342 10.31 -11.83 16.24
CA GLU A 342 8.93 -11.38 16.50
C GLU A 342 8.08 -11.34 15.23
N GLY A 343 8.70 -11.11 14.07
CA GLY A 343 8.09 -11.04 12.75
C GLY A 343 7.27 -9.78 12.52
N TRP A 344 6.43 -9.37 13.46
CA TRP A 344 5.38 -8.38 13.25
C TRP A 344 5.25 -7.36 14.39
N ASP A 345 4.79 -6.15 14.05
CA ASP A 345 4.48 -5.08 15.01
C ASP A 345 2.99 -4.67 14.88
N ARG A 346 2.28 -4.56 16.00
CA ARG A 346 0.86 -4.16 16.01
C ARG A 346 0.65 -2.64 15.98
N TRP A 347 1.73 -1.86 16.06
CA TRP A 347 1.69 -0.39 16.10
C TRP A 347 0.73 0.17 17.17
N GLY A 348 0.75 -0.44 18.36
CA GLY A 348 -0.12 -0.07 19.48
C GLY A 348 -1.61 -0.40 19.29
N LYS A 349 -2.01 -1.11 18.23
CA LYS A 349 -3.42 -1.43 17.94
C LYS A 349 -3.87 -2.74 18.60
N PRO A 350 -5.19 -2.89 18.86
CA PRO A 350 -5.77 -4.19 19.16
C PRO A 350 -5.51 -5.21 18.05
N THR A 351 -5.28 -6.47 18.42
CA THR A 351 -4.89 -7.53 17.47
C THR A 351 -6.05 -8.38 16.98
N ASN A 352 -7.25 -8.17 17.51
CA ASN A 352 -8.46 -8.95 17.20
C ASN A 352 -8.96 -8.81 15.75
N ALA A 353 -8.57 -7.75 15.04
CA ALA A 353 -8.94 -7.52 13.64
C ALA A 353 -7.74 -7.58 12.67
N ILE A 354 -6.50 -7.67 13.16
CA ILE A 354 -5.29 -7.78 12.35
C ILE A 354 -5.18 -9.22 11.84
N PHE A 355 -4.89 -9.37 10.54
CA PHE A 355 -4.66 -10.66 9.90
C PHE A 355 -3.25 -10.71 9.31
N TYR A 356 -2.27 -11.10 10.12
CA TYR A 356 -0.89 -11.31 9.68
C TYR A 356 -0.57 -12.80 9.67
N GLY A 357 -0.30 -13.35 8.50
CA GLY A 357 -0.20 -14.80 8.31
C GLY A 357 1.07 -15.23 7.59
N GLU A 358 1.65 -16.33 8.02
CA GLU A 358 2.74 -17.02 7.33
C GLU A 358 2.29 -18.46 7.01
N TYR A 359 2.60 -18.92 5.79
CA TYR A 359 2.36 -20.29 5.34
C TYR A 359 3.58 -20.84 4.61
N SER A 360 4.10 -21.98 5.05
CA SER A 360 5.18 -22.70 4.35
C SER A 360 6.38 -21.83 3.93
N CYS A 361 6.67 -20.76 4.68
CA CYS A 361 7.86 -19.95 4.48
C CYS A 361 9.11 -20.74 4.91
N SER A 362 10.24 -20.45 4.29
CA SER A 362 11.51 -21.15 4.53
C SER A 362 12.64 -20.17 4.84
N GLY A 363 13.83 -20.68 5.17
CA GLY A 363 15.00 -19.86 5.48
C GLY A 363 15.15 -19.54 6.98
N PRO A 364 16.29 -18.95 7.39
CA PRO A 364 16.59 -18.71 8.80
C PRO A 364 15.62 -17.72 9.46
N GLY A 365 15.04 -16.79 8.70
CA GLY A 365 14.06 -15.82 9.18
C GLY A 365 12.66 -16.38 9.39
N SER A 366 12.37 -17.61 8.95
CA SER A 366 11.04 -18.26 9.08
C SER A 366 10.84 -19.02 10.40
N ALA A 367 11.79 -18.92 11.34
CA ALA A 367 11.70 -19.57 12.63
C ALA A 367 10.47 -19.08 13.44
N ARG A 368 9.66 -20.03 13.91
CA ARG A 368 8.36 -19.73 14.52
C ARG A 368 8.42 -19.42 16.01
N ALA A 369 9.43 -19.92 16.72
CA ALA A 369 9.48 -19.91 18.18
C ALA A 369 9.45 -18.50 18.80
N GLY A 370 9.95 -17.49 18.07
CA GLY A 370 9.96 -16.09 18.53
C GLY A 370 8.81 -15.24 18.02
N ARG A 371 7.90 -15.78 17.20
CA ARG A 371 6.82 -14.99 16.60
C ARG A 371 5.85 -14.49 17.66
N VAL A 372 5.33 -13.28 17.45
CA VAL A 372 4.24 -12.75 18.28
C VAL A 372 3.03 -13.68 18.25
N GLY A 373 2.47 -13.99 19.42
CA GLY A 373 1.42 -15.02 19.57
C GLY A 373 0.07 -14.69 18.91
N TRP A 374 -0.13 -13.46 18.45
CA TRP A 374 -1.33 -13.03 17.73
C TRP A 374 -1.22 -13.14 16.20
N ALA A 375 -0.03 -13.41 15.67
CA ALA A 375 0.16 -13.68 14.24
C ALA A 375 -0.22 -15.14 13.91
N PHE A 376 -0.73 -15.36 12.71
CA PHE A 376 -1.22 -16.65 12.28
C PHE A 376 -0.12 -17.48 11.62
N GLN A 377 0.04 -18.71 12.11
CA GLN A 377 0.68 -19.78 11.34
C GLN A 377 -0.43 -20.51 10.60
N LEU A 378 -0.56 -20.23 9.30
CA LEU A 378 -1.68 -20.72 8.53
C LEU A 378 -1.58 -22.24 8.32
N THR A 379 -2.71 -22.92 8.41
CA THR A 379 -2.87 -24.28 7.89
C THR A 379 -3.05 -24.25 6.37
N ALA A 380 -2.93 -25.40 5.70
CA ALA A 380 -3.16 -25.50 4.26
C ALA A 380 -4.56 -25.02 3.85
N ALA A 381 -5.59 -25.34 4.65
CA ALA A 381 -6.96 -24.89 4.40
C ALA A 381 -7.09 -23.36 4.50
N GLN A 382 -6.44 -22.75 5.49
CA GLN A 382 -6.45 -21.30 5.68
C GLN A 382 -5.64 -20.55 4.61
N ALA A 383 -4.57 -21.17 4.12
CA ALA A 383 -3.71 -20.63 3.07
C ALA A 383 -4.34 -20.70 1.66
N ARG A 384 -5.21 -21.69 1.42
CA ARG A 384 -5.80 -21.99 0.11
C ARG A 384 -6.34 -20.76 -0.66
N PRO A 385 -7.10 -19.83 -0.04
CA PRO A 385 -7.60 -18.65 -0.76
C PRO A 385 -6.51 -17.73 -1.30
N PHE A 386 -5.32 -17.74 -0.68
CA PHE A 386 -4.18 -16.88 -1.02
C PHE A 386 -3.14 -17.57 -1.92
N LEU A 387 -3.20 -18.90 -2.06
CA LEU A 387 -2.33 -19.66 -2.97
C LEU A 387 -2.73 -19.48 -4.45
N SER A 388 -3.99 -19.11 -4.70
CA SER A 388 -4.51 -18.78 -6.02
C SER A 388 -4.47 -17.27 -6.26
N PRO A 389 -4.28 -16.80 -7.51
CA PRO A 389 -4.37 -15.39 -7.85
C PRO A 389 -5.82 -14.83 -7.78
N ASN A 390 -6.80 -15.64 -7.37
CA ASN A 390 -8.18 -15.21 -7.13
C ASN A 390 -8.32 -14.12 -6.07
N PHE A 391 -7.37 -14.00 -5.13
CA PHE A 391 -7.36 -12.90 -4.17
C PHE A 391 -7.41 -11.51 -4.85
N ILE A 392 -6.77 -11.38 -6.02
CA ILE A 392 -6.81 -10.16 -6.85
C ILE A 392 -7.78 -10.28 -8.02
N GLN A 393 -8.70 -11.25 -8.00
CA GLN A 393 -9.65 -11.52 -9.10
C GLN A 393 -8.94 -11.67 -10.46
N ALA A 394 -7.75 -12.28 -10.49
CA ALA A 394 -6.86 -12.26 -11.65
C ALA A 394 -7.52 -12.63 -12.99
N SER A 395 -8.42 -13.61 -13.00
CA SER A 395 -9.10 -14.07 -14.21
C SER A 395 -9.97 -12.99 -14.88
N THR A 396 -10.42 -11.97 -14.15
CA THR A 396 -11.29 -10.93 -14.70
C THR A 396 -10.53 -9.83 -15.46
N TRP A 397 -9.23 -9.67 -15.22
CA TRP A 397 -8.50 -8.50 -15.73
C TRP A 397 -7.05 -8.76 -16.15
N LEU A 398 -6.35 -9.77 -15.60
CA LEU A 398 -4.97 -10.07 -16.04
C LEU A 398 -4.87 -10.48 -17.52
N PRO A 399 -5.84 -11.20 -18.12
CA PRO A 399 -5.80 -11.49 -19.56
C PRO A 399 -5.74 -10.24 -20.45
N THR A 400 -6.22 -9.08 -19.98
CA THR A 400 -6.22 -7.81 -20.72
C THR A 400 -5.19 -6.80 -20.18
N SER A 401 -4.36 -7.20 -19.21
CA SER A 401 -3.36 -6.34 -18.54
C SER A 401 -2.25 -5.84 -19.46
N GLY A 402 -2.05 -6.47 -20.61
CA GLY A 402 -0.92 -6.18 -21.51
C GLY A 402 0.40 -6.83 -21.07
N LEU A 403 0.40 -7.60 -19.99
CA LEU A 403 1.54 -8.45 -19.65
C LEU A 403 1.64 -9.64 -20.64
N PRO A 404 2.85 -10.15 -20.92
CA PRO A 404 3.00 -11.32 -21.77
C PRO A 404 2.38 -12.56 -21.10
N ALA A 405 1.95 -13.55 -21.89
CA ALA A 405 1.23 -14.72 -21.39
C ALA A 405 1.98 -15.46 -20.27
N GLN A 406 3.32 -15.59 -20.37
CA GLN A 406 4.11 -16.23 -19.32
C GLN A 406 4.07 -15.47 -17.98
N ALA A 407 3.71 -14.18 -17.98
CA ALA A 407 3.59 -13.36 -16.79
C ALA A 407 2.18 -13.41 -16.18
N VAL A 408 1.19 -14.01 -16.83
CA VAL A 408 -0.15 -14.20 -16.25
C VAL A 408 -0.20 -15.56 -15.53
N PRO A 409 -0.60 -15.63 -14.25
CA PRO A 409 -0.84 -16.90 -13.58
C PRO A 409 -2.13 -17.52 -14.16
N TYR A 410 -2.06 -18.78 -14.57
CA TYR A 410 -3.21 -19.56 -15.04
C TYR A 410 -4.10 -20.02 -13.88
#